data_AF-A0A0A3IMZ7-F1
#
_entry.id   AF-A0A0A3IMZ7-F1
#
_cell.length_a   1.000
_cell.length_b   1.000
_cell.length_c   1.000
_cell.angle_alpha   90.00
_cell.angle_beta   90.00
_cell.angle_gamma   90.00
#
_symmetry.space_group_name_H-M   'P 1'
#
loop_
_entity.id
_entity.type
_entity.pdbx_description
1 polymer ?
#
loop_
_entity_poly.entity_id
_entity_poly.type
_entity_poly.pdbx_seq_one_letter_code
_entity_poly.pdbx_strand_id
1 'polypeptide(L)'
;MVGVLRVKKNIIMLALLASLLIYIVSPLNSFEFKTAYAEENGSVSTIAGIEVGNLTEGEMRTVLTDAVNQWMNEPLVVTDGGNELSLNTSVIRYDIDSTIALYKNMVKKDWYAFWKDDKVIHIPLEALPNEEIKNEISKMSMWNEEETYAQVMSFAGYLKSGEVEAAVEDTSALETERIALAIEKIPETAFGTYDIAQVLNDQVIAPGETFSFVQSLGENADIANSEALQFVASLIYQNALNINTEIVERQSQHKIPNYLEPGIEAAITSSGDKNLQFTNRLATPIKLKLSVEEQQLKAEMYTTQKEAAVTTRVVRDEEIKPRTITRYSNELAAGQVKEVQKGEQGLRVSVYRVIDGVEELVSRDYYPPVNRVLLKSSRQLQTQQSADTDPDLQMDLNGDGLADVESSDEAGAGTKDETNNETINEAELEVDENGNAILPPGSYYDKGGNLITP
;
A
#
# COMPACT_ATOMS: atom_id res chain seq x y z
N MET A 1 -15.84 3.39 -83.68
CA MET A 1 -15.45 4.01 -82.39
C MET A 1 -15.53 3.05 -81.18
N VAL A 2 -15.75 1.73 -81.37
CA VAL A 2 -15.93 0.75 -80.27
C VAL A 2 -14.65 -0.03 -79.93
N GLY A 3 -13.71 -0.19 -80.88
CA GLY A 3 -12.44 -0.90 -80.65
C GLY A 3 -11.44 -0.15 -79.77
N VAL A 4 -11.39 1.18 -79.87
CA VAL A 4 -10.43 2.02 -79.12
C VAL A 4 -10.80 2.13 -77.62
N LEU A 5 -12.09 2.03 -77.29
CA LEU A 5 -12.54 2.04 -75.88
C LEU A 5 -12.22 0.73 -75.14
N ARG A 6 -12.26 -0.41 -75.83
CA ARG A 6 -11.96 -1.73 -75.23
C ARG A 6 -10.48 -1.88 -74.89
N VAL A 7 -9.59 -1.37 -75.75
CA VAL A 7 -8.13 -1.40 -75.53
C VAL A 7 -7.73 -0.51 -74.34
N LYS A 8 -8.33 0.68 -74.20
CA LYS A 8 -8.08 1.56 -73.04
C LYS A 8 -8.53 0.93 -71.71
N LYS A 9 -9.67 0.23 -71.69
CA LYS A 9 -10.16 -0.46 -70.47
C LYS A 9 -9.23 -1.60 -70.03
N ASN A 10 -8.70 -2.36 -70.98
CA ASN A 10 -7.76 -3.45 -70.68
C ASN A 10 -6.40 -2.95 -70.18
N ILE A 11 -5.91 -1.82 -70.70
CA ILE A 11 -4.66 -1.19 -70.23
C ILE A 11 -4.81 -0.63 -68.81
N ILE A 12 -5.95 0.01 -68.50
CA ILE A 12 -6.24 0.52 -67.15
C ILE A 12 -6.39 -0.63 -66.15
N MET A 13 -7.03 -1.74 -66.55
CA MET A 13 -7.16 -2.93 -65.71
C MET A 13 -5.80 -3.60 -65.46
N LEU A 14 -4.92 -3.66 -66.46
CA LEU A 14 -3.57 -4.20 -66.30
C LEU A 14 -2.71 -3.33 -65.39
N ALA A 15 -2.85 -2.00 -65.48
CA ALA A 15 -2.14 -1.05 -64.62
C ALA A 15 -2.59 -1.15 -63.14
N LEU A 16 -3.89 -1.33 -62.89
CA LEU A 16 -4.43 -1.57 -61.54
C LEU A 16 -3.95 -2.91 -60.95
N LEU A 17 -3.84 -3.95 -61.78
CA LEU A 17 -3.37 -5.26 -61.35
C LEU A 17 -1.86 -5.25 -61.06
N ALA A 18 -1.08 -4.49 -61.84
CA ALA A 18 0.33 -4.26 -61.59
C ALA A 18 0.57 -3.43 -60.31
N SER A 19 -0.22 -2.39 -60.04
CA SER A 19 -0.11 -1.63 -58.79
C SER A 19 -0.49 -2.46 -57.56
N LEU A 20 -1.49 -3.34 -57.68
CA LEU A 20 -1.85 -4.27 -56.61
C LEU A 20 -0.74 -5.29 -56.35
N LEU A 21 -0.10 -5.81 -57.41
CA LEU A 21 1.03 -6.72 -57.28
C LEU A 21 2.24 -6.05 -56.62
N ILE A 22 2.50 -4.77 -56.94
CA ILE A 22 3.56 -3.98 -56.31
C ILE A 22 3.23 -3.69 -54.84
N TYR A 23 1.94 -3.53 -54.48
CA TYR A 23 1.50 -3.35 -53.10
C TYR A 23 1.58 -4.65 -52.26
N ILE A 24 1.33 -5.80 -52.89
CA ILE A 24 1.48 -7.13 -52.25
C ILE A 24 2.95 -7.49 -52.07
N VAL A 25 3.83 -7.02 -52.97
CA VAL A 25 5.28 -7.27 -52.92
C VAL A 25 6.05 -6.16 -52.18
N SER A 26 5.41 -5.03 -51.85
CA SER A 26 6.03 -3.98 -51.05
C SER A 26 6.20 -4.44 -49.59
N PRO A 27 7.41 -4.33 -49.01
CA PRO A 27 7.73 -4.84 -47.68
C PRO A 27 7.26 -3.86 -46.59
N LEU A 28 5.95 -3.58 -46.51
CA LEU A 28 5.36 -2.73 -45.47
C LEU A 28 4.91 -3.49 -44.22
N ASN A 29 5.09 -4.81 -44.20
CA ASN A 29 5.04 -5.61 -42.97
C ASN A 29 6.44 -6.18 -42.69
N SER A 30 7.43 -5.30 -42.52
CA SER A 30 8.63 -5.67 -41.80
C SER A 30 8.29 -5.71 -40.30
N PHE A 31 7.72 -6.83 -39.84
CA PHE A 31 8.11 -7.32 -38.53
C PHE A 31 9.61 -7.58 -38.64
N GLU A 32 10.41 -6.60 -38.21
CA GLU A 32 11.83 -6.81 -38.00
C GLU A 32 11.99 -7.81 -36.85
N PHE A 33 11.98 -9.10 -37.18
CA PHE A 33 12.80 -10.02 -36.41
C PHE A 33 14.24 -9.56 -36.60
N LYS A 34 14.77 -8.79 -35.64
CA LYS A 34 16.21 -8.53 -35.56
C LYS A 34 16.89 -9.87 -35.27
N THR A 35 17.19 -10.61 -36.32
CA THR A 35 18.21 -11.67 -36.26
C THR A 35 19.54 -10.95 -36.14
N ALA A 36 20.05 -10.86 -34.92
CA ALA A 36 21.43 -10.48 -34.68
C ALA A 36 22.31 -11.55 -35.35
N TYR A 37 22.88 -11.22 -36.50
CA TYR A 37 23.97 -11.99 -37.08
C TYR A 37 25.23 -11.59 -36.34
N ALA A 38 25.56 -12.36 -35.30
CA ALA A 38 26.95 -12.54 -34.93
C ALA A 38 27.58 -13.43 -36.01
N GLU A 39 28.68 -12.99 -36.63
CA GLU A 39 29.55 -13.85 -37.43
C GLU A 39 30.15 -14.91 -36.51
N GLU A 40 29.44 -16.03 -36.34
CA GLU A 40 30.00 -17.25 -35.77
C GLU A 40 30.29 -18.22 -36.92
N ASN A 41 31.56 -18.60 -37.04
CA ASN A 41 32.05 -19.54 -38.04
C ASN A 41 31.35 -20.90 -37.90
N GLY A 42 30.30 -21.15 -38.69
CA GLY A 42 29.64 -22.46 -38.70
C GLY A 42 28.78 -22.65 -39.93
N SER A 43 29.24 -23.44 -40.90
CA SER A 43 28.48 -23.86 -42.09
C SER A 43 27.36 -24.87 -41.77
N VAL A 44 26.85 -24.90 -40.53
CA VAL A 44 26.07 -26.00 -39.97
C VAL A 44 24.71 -25.50 -39.48
N SER A 45 23.65 -26.18 -39.89
CA SER A 45 22.28 -25.88 -39.45
C SER A 45 22.08 -26.15 -37.96
N THR A 46 21.26 -25.32 -37.31
CA THR A 46 20.98 -25.43 -35.87
C THR A 46 19.49 -25.45 -35.54
N ILE A 47 19.14 -26.14 -34.44
CA ILE A 47 17.84 -26.06 -33.78
C ILE A 47 18.09 -25.56 -32.37
N ALA A 48 17.47 -24.44 -31.98
CA ALA A 48 17.68 -23.79 -30.68
C ALA A 48 19.17 -23.55 -30.32
N GLY A 49 19.98 -23.17 -31.32
CA GLY A 49 21.43 -22.96 -31.15
C GLY A 49 22.28 -24.23 -31.13
N ILE A 50 21.68 -25.42 -31.20
CA ILE A 50 22.38 -26.70 -31.20
C ILE A 50 22.60 -27.19 -32.63
N GLU A 51 23.83 -27.58 -32.95
CA GLU A 51 24.18 -28.11 -34.28
C GLU A 51 23.50 -29.45 -34.57
N VAL A 52 22.72 -29.49 -35.65
CA VAL A 52 21.96 -30.69 -36.07
C VAL A 52 22.23 -31.11 -37.52
N GLY A 53 23.04 -30.35 -38.26
CA GLY A 53 23.26 -30.53 -39.70
C GLY A 53 23.67 -31.94 -40.15
N ASN A 54 24.42 -32.67 -39.30
CA ASN A 54 24.97 -33.99 -39.63
C ASN A 54 24.33 -35.16 -38.85
N LEU A 55 23.27 -34.90 -38.09
CA LEU A 55 22.67 -35.89 -37.19
C LEU A 55 21.49 -36.61 -37.85
N THR A 56 21.31 -37.89 -37.52
CA THR A 56 20.08 -38.63 -37.85
C THR A 56 18.91 -38.15 -36.99
N GLU A 57 17.68 -38.47 -37.38
CA GLU A 57 16.48 -38.08 -36.61
C GLU A 57 16.47 -38.62 -35.18
N GLY A 58 16.97 -39.84 -34.96
CA GLY A 58 17.12 -40.40 -33.62
C GLY A 58 18.17 -39.66 -32.79
N GLU A 59 19.29 -39.28 -33.40
CA GLU A 59 20.36 -38.53 -32.73
C GLU A 59 19.93 -37.08 -32.43
N MET A 60 19.26 -36.41 -33.37
CA MET A 60 18.68 -35.07 -33.15
C MET A 60 17.71 -35.09 -31.97
N ARG A 61 16.83 -36.10 -31.90
CA ARG A 61 15.88 -36.24 -30.79
C ARG A 61 16.62 -36.36 -29.45
N THR A 62 17.64 -37.21 -29.36
CA THR A 62 18.42 -37.39 -28.12
C THR A 62 19.10 -36.09 -27.71
N VAL A 63 19.86 -35.46 -28.62
CA VAL A 63 20.63 -34.24 -28.32
C VAL A 63 19.70 -33.09 -27.91
N LEU A 64 18.59 -32.89 -28.61
CA LEU A 64 17.61 -31.85 -28.28
C LEU A 64 16.92 -32.14 -26.93
N THR A 65 16.59 -33.40 -26.65
CA THR A 65 15.97 -33.79 -25.37
C THR A 65 16.92 -33.52 -24.21
N ASP A 66 18.21 -33.87 -24.36
CA ASP A 66 19.22 -33.64 -23.32
C ASP A 66 19.43 -32.15 -23.06
N ALA A 67 19.49 -31.33 -24.11
CA ALA A 67 19.64 -29.88 -23.97
C ALA A 67 18.41 -29.21 -23.34
N VAL A 68 17.21 -29.65 -23.70
CA VAL A 68 15.95 -29.20 -23.06
C VAL A 68 15.95 -29.56 -21.58
N ASN A 69 16.30 -30.81 -21.24
CA ASN A 69 16.38 -31.25 -19.84
C ASN A 69 17.41 -30.46 -19.04
N GLN A 70 18.55 -30.11 -19.63
CA GLN A 70 19.55 -29.28 -18.98
C GLN A 70 19.03 -27.87 -18.72
N TRP A 71 18.40 -27.25 -19.72
CA TRP A 71 17.84 -25.90 -19.62
C TRP A 71 16.71 -25.81 -18.59
N MET A 72 15.84 -26.82 -18.52
CA MET A 72 14.73 -26.88 -17.55
C MET A 72 15.16 -27.04 -16.08
N ASN A 73 16.43 -27.35 -15.82
CA ASN A 73 16.96 -27.47 -14.45
C ASN A 73 17.34 -26.11 -13.84
N GLU A 74 17.42 -25.05 -14.65
CA GLU A 74 17.75 -23.71 -14.19
C GLU A 74 16.51 -22.82 -14.25
N PRO A 75 16.20 -22.08 -13.16
CA PRO A 75 15.10 -21.11 -13.20
C PRO A 75 15.45 -19.96 -14.14
N LEU A 76 14.45 -19.45 -14.85
CA LEU A 76 14.61 -18.30 -15.73
C LEU A 76 14.25 -17.03 -14.95
N VAL A 77 15.16 -16.07 -14.91
CA VAL A 77 14.92 -14.79 -14.24
C VAL A 77 14.41 -13.78 -15.26
N VAL A 78 13.29 -13.15 -14.95
CA VAL A 78 12.74 -12.03 -15.71
C VAL A 78 12.90 -10.76 -14.86
N THR A 79 13.37 -9.66 -15.44
CA THR A 79 13.65 -8.41 -14.71
C THR A 79 13.33 -7.18 -15.52
N ASP A 80 12.90 -6.10 -14.86
CA ASP A 80 12.77 -4.75 -15.43
C ASP A 80 13.89 -3.80 -14.94
N GLY A 81 14.89 -4.34 -14.25
CA GLY A 81 15.97 -3.57 -13.61
C GLY A 81 15.67 -3.07 -12.19
N GLY A 82 14.43 -3.22 -11.70
CA GLY A 82 14.03 -2.96 -10.32
C GLY A 82 13.43 -4.18 -9.61
N ASN A 83 12.58 -4.94 -10.31
CA ASN A 83 11.92 -6.15 -9.83
C ASN A 83 12.43 -7.38 -10.57
N GLU A 84 12.52 -8.50 -9.85
CA GLU A 84 12.95 -9.80 -10.41
C GLU A 84 11.87 -10.86 -10.15
N LEU A 85 11.50 -11.60 -11.20
CA LEU A 85 10.63 -12.77 -11.13
C LEU A 85 11.40 -14.02 -11.53
N SER A 86 11.48 -14.99 -10.62
CA SER A 86 12.09 -16.29 -10.91
C SER A 86 11.02 -17.28 -11.40
N LEU A 87 11.07 -17.63 -12.68
CA LEU A 87 10.15 -18.56 -13.31
C LEU A 87 10.71 -19.99 -13.29
N ASN A 88 9.85 -20.95 -12.90
CA ASN A 88 10.19 -22.36 -12.99
C ASN A 88 10.07 -22.84 -14.45
N THR A 89 11.19 -23.13 -15.09
CA THR A 89 11.26 -23.59 -16.49
C THR A 89 10.80 -25.03 -16.68
N SER A 90 10.73 -25.85 -15.62
CA SER A 90 10.31 -27.25 -15.68
C SER A 90 8.84 -27.44 -16.11
N VAL A 91 8.03 -26.37 -16.09
CA VAL A 91 6.62 -26.42 -16.54
C VAL A 91 6.48 -26.24 -18.06
N ILE A 92 7.54 -25.80 -18.75
CA ILE A 92 7.52 -25.54 -20.19
C ILE A 92 7.64 -26.88 -20.93
N ARG A 93 6.72 -27.12 -21.87
CA ARG A 93 6.70 -28.34 -22.68
C ARG A 93 7.18 -28.02 -24.09
N TYR A 94 7.93 -28.95 -24.69
CA TYR A 94 8.49 -28.78 -26.03
C TYR A 94 7.98 -29.84 -27.00
N ASP A 95 7.68 -29.42 -28.23
CA ASP A 95 7.39 -30.33 -29.34
C ASP A 95 8.63 -30.53 -30.23
N ILE A 96 9.51 -31.40 -29.73
CA ILE A 96 10.76 -31.76 -30.42
C ILE A 96 10.47 -32.44 -31.76
N ASP A 97 9.44 -33.29 -31.82
CA ASP A 97 9.13 -34.10 -32.99
C ASP A 97 8.63 -33.24 -34.15
N SER A 98 7.72 -32.31 -33.87
CA SER A 98 7.25 -31.34 -34.86
C SER A 98 8.38 -30.41 -35.33
N THR A 99 9.24 -29.97 -34.42
CA THR A 99 10.41 -29.13 -34.78
C THR A 99 11.38 -29.87 -35.71
N ILE A 100 11.70 -31.13 -35.41
CA ILE A 100 12.58 -31.95 -36.28
C ILE A 100 11.93 -32.19 -37.65
N ALA A 101 10.62 -32.47 -37.69
CA ALA A 101 9.90 -32.65 -38.95
C ALA A 101 9.93 -31.37 -39.81
N LEU A 102 9.73 -30.21 -39.18
CA LEU A 102 9.82 -28.89 -39.82
C LEU A 102 11.22 -28.65 -40.39
N TYR A 103 12.25 -28.88 -39.59
CA TYR A 103 13.65 -28.78 -40.00
C TYR A 103 13.96 -29.66 -41.23
N LYS A 104 13.59 -30.94 -41.19
CA LYS A 104 13.81 -31.87 -42.30
C LYS A 104 13.09 -31.44 -43.57
N ASN A 105 11.90 -30.86 -43.45
CA ASN A 105 11.16 -30.33 -44.59
C ASN A 105 11.85 -29.10 -45.19
N MET A 106 12.44 -28.23 -44.36
CA MET A 106 13.17 -27.03 -44.81
C MET A 106 14.52 -27.36 -45.47
N VAL A 107 15.21 -28.39 -44.96
CA VAL A 107 16.51 -28.86 -45.50
C VAL A 107 16.34 -29.76 -46.73
N LYS A 108 15.14 -30.32 -46.95
CA LYS A 108 14.85 -31.18 -48.10
C LYS A 108 15.24 -30.50 -49.41
N LYS A 109 16.23 -31.07 -50.09
CA LYS A 109 16.61 -30.67 -51.45
C LYS A 109 15.69 -31.34 -52.46
N ASP A 110 15.27 -30.57 -53.45
CA ASP A 110 14.66 -31.12 -54.64
C ASP A 110 15.67 -32.00 -55.38
N TRP A 111 15.21 -33.14 -55.90
CA TRP A 111 16.06 -34.15 -56.56
C TRP A 111 16.91 -33.58 -57.70
N TYR A 112 16.43 -32.52 -58.35
CA TYR A 112 17.10 -31.87 -59.46
C TYR A 112 18.08 -30.77 -59.02
N ALA A 113 18.27 -30.50 -57.73
CA ALA A 113 19.09 -29.40 -57.23
C ALA A 113 20.42 -29.85 -56.59
N PHE A 114 21.00 -30.96 -57.05
CA PHE A 114 22.19 -31.59 -56.45
C PHE A 114 23.47 -30.74 -56.53
N TRP A 115 23.52 -29.75 -57.43
CA TRP A 115 24.63 -28.80 -57.57
C TRP A 115 24.53 -27.59 -56.65
N LYS A 116 23.44 -27.45 -55.89
CA LYS A 116 23.30 -26.38 -54.90
C LYS A 116 23.89 -26.82 -53.57
N ASP A 117 24.58 -25.90 -52.91
CA ASP A 117 25.09 -26.09 -51.56
C ASP A 117 23.97 -26.43 -50.58
N ASP A 118 24.31 -27.11 -49.48
CA ASP A 118 23.37 -27.39 -48.40
C ASP A 118 22.85 -26.08 -47.80
N LYS A 119 21.54 -26.03 -47.57
CA LYS A 119 20.92 -24.87 -46.93
C LYS A 119 21.23 -24.93 -45.44
N VAL A 120 21.88 -23.89 -44.93
CA VAL A 120 22.04 -23.68 -43.50
C VAL A 120 20.74 -23.07 -42.98
N ILE A 121 20.09 -23.79 -42.07
CA ILE A 121 18.80 -23.41 -41.49
C ILE A 121 18.96 -23.30 -39.97
N HIS A 122 18.46 -22.21 -39.40
CA HIS A 122 18.42 -21.96 -37.97
C HIS A 122 16.96 -21.78 -37.56
N ILE A 123 16.45 -22.66 -36.71
CA ILE A 123 15.07 -22.55 -36.20
C ILE A 123 15.04 -22.68 -34.67
N PRO A 124 14.11 -22.01 -33.98
CA PRO A 124 13.87 -22.28 -32.57
C PRO A 124 13.18 -23.62 -32.37
N LEU A 125 13.28 -24.15 -31.16
CA LEU A 125 12.47 -25.27 -30.68
C LEU A 125 11.06 -24.78 -30.36
N GLU A 126 10.05 -25.54 -30.75
CA GLU A 126 8.66 -25.19 -30.47
C GLU A 126 8.33 -25.44 -28.99
N ALA A 127 8.30 -24.36 -28.21
CA ALA A 127 7.80 -24.36 -26.84
C ALA A 127 6.28 -24.15 -26.85
N LEU A 128 5.54 -25.06 -26.19
CA LEU A 128 4.09 -25.03 -26.13
C LEU A 128 3.61 -23.95 -25.15
N PRO A 129 2.51 -23.26 -25.46
CA PRO A 129 1.95 -22.26 -24.55
C PRO A 129 1.61 -22.83 -23.16
N ASN A 130 1.92 -22.08 -22.11
CA ASN A 130 1.64 -22.45 -20.72
C ASN A 130 1.03 -21.27 -19.95
N GLU A 131 -0.19 -21.46 -19.45
CA GLU A 131 -0.95 -20.47 -18.67
C GLU A 131 -0.37 -20.21 -17.26
N GLU A 132 0.39 -21.14 -16.69
CA GLU A 132 1.03 -20.97 -15.37
C GLU A 132 2.09 -19.86 -15.42
N ILE A 133 2.96 -19.88 -16.44
CA ILE A 133 3.95 -18.82 -16.66
C ILE A 133 3.27 -17.46 -16.87
N LYS A 134 2.18 -17.47 -17.63
CA LYS A 134 1.38 -16.26 -17.91
C LYS A 134 0.77 -15.69 -16.62
N ASN A 135 0.23 -16.54 -15.76
CA ASN A 135 -0.30 -16.14 -14.45
C ASN A 135 0.78 -15.58 -13.52
N GLU A 136 1.98 -16.18 -13.49
CA GLU A 136 3.10 -15.65 -12.68
C GLU A 136 3.54 -14.27 -13.17
N ILE A 137 3.63 -14.05 -14.48
CA ILE A 137 3.92 -12.74 -15.07
C ILE A 137 2.82 -11.72 -14.73
N SER A 138 1.54 -12.13 -14.76
CA SER A 138 0.40 -11.23 -14.48
C SER A 138 0.35 -10.69 -13.04
N LYS A 139 1.07 -11.31 -12.10
CA LYS A 139 1.22 -10.78 -10.73
C LYS A 139 2.04 -9.50 -10.71
N MET A 140 2.88 -9.28 -11.72
CA MET A 140 3.68 -8.07 -11.88
C MET A 140 2.84 -7.03 -12.61
N SER A 141 2.16 -6.16 -11.86
CA SER A 141 1.21 -5.18 -12.40
C SER A 141 1.80 -4.16 -13.39
N MET A 142 3.12 -4.02 -13.43
CA MET A 142 3.82 -3.06 -14.31
C MET A 142 4.30 -3.69 -15.62
N TRP A 143 4.26 -5.02 -15.74
CA TRP A 143 4.78 -5.73 -16.90
C TRP A 143 3.67 -5.96 -17.91
N ASN A 144 3.97 -5.69 -19.18
CA ASN A 144 3.11 -6.10 -20.28
C ASN A 144 3.14 -7.63 -20.36
N GLU A 145 2.04 -8.25 -19.96
CA GLU A 145 1.91 -9.70 -19.86
C GLU A 145 2.17 -10.40 -21.20
N GLU A 146 1.55 -9.93 -22.28
CA GLU A 146 1.62 -10.57 -23.60
C GLU A 146 3.03 -10.47 -24.20
N GLU A 147 3.64 -9.30 -24.13
CA GLU A 147 4.98 -9.05 -24.68
C GLU A 147 6.06 -9.73 -23.83
N THR A 148 5.98 -9.64 -22.50
CA THR A 148 6.92 -10.32 -21.60
C THR A 148 6.81 -11.83 -21.74
N TYR A 149 5.60 -12.37 -21.82
CA TYR A 149 5.38 -13.80 -22.09
C TYR A 149 5.96 -14.22 -23.45
N ALA A 150 5.76 -13.43 -24.51
CA ALA A 150 6.35 -13.70 -25.81
C ALA A 150 7.88 -13.72 -25.78
N GLN A 151 8.50 -12.81 -24.99
CA GLN A 151 9.95 -12.80 -24.79
C GLN A 151 10.43 -14.04 -24.02
N VAL A 152 9.74 -14.44 -22.96
CA VAL A 152 10.03 -15.69 -22.22
C VAL A 152 9.93 -16.90 -23.14
N MET A 153 8.88 -17.00 -23.96
CA MET A 153 8.71 -18.10 -24.91
C MET A 153 9.79 -18.09 -26.02
N SER A 154 10.24 -16.90 -26.43
CA SER A 154 11.36 -16.76 -27.36
C SER A 154 12.67 -17.24 -26.74
N PHE A 155 12.97 -16.86 -25.49
CA PHE A 155 14.12 -17.37 -24.73
C PHE A 155 14.08 -18.89 -24.59
N ALA A 156 12.93 -19.44 -24.21
CA ALA A 156 12.68 -20.87 -24.08
C ALA A 156 12.87 -21.62 -25.41
N GLY A 157 12.40 -21.05 -26.52
CA GLY A 157 12.54 -21.65 -27.86
C GLY A 157 13.98 -21.68 -28.37
N TYR A 158 14.82 -20.73 -27.96
CA TYR A 158 16.24 -20.72 -28.29
C TYR A 158 17.15 -21.34 -27.22
N LEU A 159 16.57 -21.86 -26.12
CA LEU A 159 17.30 -22.38 -24.96
C LEU A 159 18.38 -21.39 -24.46
N LYS A 160 18.08 -20.09 -24.50
CA LYS A 160 19.00 -19.04 -24.06
C LYS A 160 19.16 -19.09 -22.55
N SER A 161 20.38 -18.85 -22.08
CA SER A 161 20.69 -18.62 -20.67
C SER A 161 20.81 -17.11 -20.39
N GLY A 162 20.46 -16.69 -19.17
CA GLY A 162 20.52 -15.31 -18.72
C GLY A 162 19.17 -14.75 -18.30
N GLU A 163 19.15 -13.44 -18.08
CA GLU A 163 17.97 -12.68 -17.65
C GLU A 163 17.14 -12.24 -18.87
N VAL A 164 15.81 -12.34 -18.75
CA VAL A 164 14.85 -11.80 -19.72
C VAL A 164 14.46 -10.40 -19.27
N GLU A 165 14.60 -9.41 -20.15
CA GLU A 165 14.14 -8.05 -19.90
C GLU A 165 12.61 -7.99 -20.05
N ALA A 166 11.89 -7.67 -18.98
CA ALA A 166 10.43 -7.54 -19.04
C ALA A 166 10.04 -6.33 -19.89
N ALA A 167 9.00 -6.49 -20.72
CA ALA A 167 8.38 -5.35 -21.37
C ALA A 167 7.50 -4.62 -20.35
N VAL A 168 7.75 -3.34 -20.14
CA VAL A 168 6.94 -2.50 -19.25
C VAL A 168 5.77 -1.91 -20.05
N GLU A 169 4.56 -1.91 -19.48
CA GLU A 169 3.39 -1.38 -20.18
C GLU A 169 3.50 0.14 -20.39
N ASP A 170 3.46 0.60 -21.65
CA ASP A 170 3.52 2.03 -21.98
C ASP A 170 2.21 2.73 -21.61
N THR A 171 2.16 3.19 -20.37
CA THR A 171 1.03 3.95 -19.81
C THR A 171 1.19 5.46 -20.01
N SER A 172 2.19 5.92 -20.78
CA SER A 172 2.48 7.35 -20.98
C SER A 172 1.29 8.11 -21.56
N ALA A 173 0.45 7.44 -22.34
CA ALA A 173 -0.78 8.02 -22.89
C ALA A 173 -1.79 8.45 -21.78
N LEU A 174 -1.72 7.85 -20.60
CA LEU A 174 -2.58 8.20 -19.46
C LEU A 174 -2.10 9.47 -18.73
N GLU A 175 -0.87 9.92 -18.96
CA GLU A 175 -0.28 11.11 -18.30
C GLU A 175 -0.65 12.43 -19.00
N THR A 176 -1.84 12.50 -19.62
CA THR A 176 -2.25 13.69 -20.40
C THR A 176 -2.68 14.85 -19.49
N GLU A 177 -3.46 14.57 -18.45
CA GLU A 177 -3.95 15.57 -17.50
C GLU A 177 -3.68 15.11 -16.07
N ARG A 178 -3.05 15.98 -15.26
CA ARG A 178 -2.86 15.74 -13.81
C ARG A 178 -4.07 16.28 -13.05
N ILE A 179 -4.80 15.39 -12.39
CA ILE A 179 -6.02 15.73 -11.65
C ILE A 179 -5.82 15.90 -10.15
N ALA A 180 -4.74 15.34 -9.59
CA ALA A 180 -4.39 15.52 -8.18
C ALA A 180 -2.86 15.56 -7.97
N LEU A 181 -2.43 16.31 -6.95
CA LEU A 181 -1.05 16.39 -6.50
C LEU A 181 -1.02 16.58 -4.98
N ALA A 182 -0.23 15.75 -4.31
CA ALA A 182 0.14 15.89 -2.91
C ALA A 182 1.67 15.76 -2.80
N ILE A 183 2.30 16.63 -2.01
CA ILE A 183 3.74 16.59 -1.74
C ILE A 183 3.92 16.84 -0.26
N GLU A 184 4.52 15.88 0.45
CA GLU A 184 4.81 16.03 1.87
C GLU A 184 6.20 15.52 2.22
N LYS A 185 6.79 16.12 3.26
CA LYS A 185 8.09 15.67 3.78
C LYS A 185 7.93 14.33 4.47
N ILE A 186 8.79 13.37 4.12
CA ILE A 186 8.81 12.05 4.73
C ILE A 186 9.18 12.19 6.22
N PRO A 187 8.38 11.66 7.16
CA PRO A 187 8.72 11.63 8.58
C PRO A 187 10.04 10.88 8.83
N GLU A 188 10.86 11.35 9.77
CA GLU A 188 12.19 10.77 10.04
C GLU A 188 12.12 9.29 10.45
N THR A 189 11.00 8.87 11.02
CA THR A 189 10.75 7.51 11.49
C THR A 189 9.96 6.64 10.51
N ALA A 190 9.60 7.16 9.32
CA ALA A 190 8.85 6.43 8.28
C ALA A 190 9.75 5.59 7.36
N PHE A 191 10.34 4.51 7.90
CA PHE A 191 11.22 3.60 7.17
C PHE A 191 10.47 2.73 6.16
N GLY A 192 11.00 2.60 4.94
CA GLY A 192 10.41 1.83 3.84
C GLY A 192 9.47 2.63 2.93
N THR A 193 9.39 3.96 3.11
CA THR A 193 8.56 4.84 2.27
C THR A 193 8.95 4.78 0.78
N TYR A 194 10.25 4.68 0.48
CA TYR A 194 10.75 4.57 -0.89
C TYR A 194 10.29 3.26 -1.56
N ASP A 195 10.42 2.14 -0.85
CA ASP A 195 10.06 0.82 -1.36
C ASP A 195 8.55 0.72 -1.61
N ILE A 196 7.72 1.24 -0.69
CA ILE A 196 6.26 1.36 -0.91
C ILE A 196 5.97 2.18 -2.17
N ALA A 197 6.63 3.35 -2.30
CA ALA A 197 6.41 4.23 -3.44
C ALA A 197 6.77 3.53 -4.76
N GLN A 198 7.86 2.76 -4.81
CA GLN A 198 8.22 1.99 -6.00
C GLN A 198 7.19 0.91 -6.35
N VAL A 199 6.71 0.15 -5.37
CA VAL A 199 5.73 -0.93 -5.60
C VAL A 199 4.41 -0.38 -6.15
N LEU A 200 3.95 0.77 -5.64
CA LEU A 200 2.66 1.37 -5.99
C LEU A 200 2.74 2.38 -7.14
N ASN A 201 3.95 2.74 -7.59
CA ASN A 201 4.15 3.72 -8.66
C ASN A 201 3.66 3.18 -10.00
N ASP A 202 3.05 4.03 -10.81
CA ASP A 202 2.46 3.73 -12.13
C ASP A 202 1.22 2.80 -12.11
N GLN A 203 0.64 2.56 -10.93
CA GLN A 203 -0.57 1.75 -10.81
C GLN A 203 -1.76 2.39 -11.54
N VAL A 204 -2.44 1.60 -12.37
CA VAL A 204 -3.63 2.01 -13.12
C VAL A 204 -4.89 1.49 -12.43
N ILE A 205 -5.89 2.35 -12.28
CA ILE A 205 -7.18 2.06 -11.65
C ILE A 205 -8.27 2.34 -12.69
N ALA A 206 -8.88 1.29 -13.25
CA ALA A 206 -9.88 1.39 -14.30
C ALA A 206 -11.19 2.05 -13.81
N PRO A 207 -12.05 2.57 -14.73
CA PRO A 207 -13.38 3.06 -14.37
C PRO A 207 -14.20 2.02 -13.59
N GLY A 208 -14.69 2.38 -12.41
CA GLY A 208 -15.45 1.49 -11.52
C GLY A 208 -14.61 0.48 -10.73
N GLU A 209 -13.30 0.43 -10.94
CA GLU A 209 -12.39 -0.41 -10.16
C GLU A 209 -12.17 0.19 -8.75
N THR A 210 -11.98 -0.69 -7.77
CA THR A 210 -11.63 -0.30 -6.40
C THR A 210 -10.15 -0.53 -6.16
N PHE A 211 -9.43 0.55 -5.90
CA PHE A 211 -8.07 0.49 -5.38
C PHE A 211 -8.11 0.05 -3.91
N SER A 212 -7.19 -0.83 -3.52
CA SER A 212 -7.01 -1.29 -2.13
C SER A 212 -5.53 -1.24 -1.79
N PHE A 213 -5.15 -0.38 -0.83
CA PHE A 213 -3.74 -0.12 -0.52
C PHE A 213 -2.98 -1.41 -0.13
N VAL A 214 -3.54 -2.19 0.80
CA VAL A 214 -2.90 -3.43 1.27
C VAL A 214 -2.84 -4.49 0.16
N GLN A 215 -3.89 -4.60 -0.67
CA GLN A 215 -3.91 -5.55 -1.78
C GLN A 215 -2.89 -5.18 -2.85
N SER A 216 -2.74 -3.88 -3.17
CA SER A 216 -1.75 -3.39 -4.12
C SER A 216 -0.31 -3.64 -3.67
N LEU A 217 -0.06 -3.71 -2.36
CA LEU A 217 1.25 -4.11 -1.82
C LEU A 217 1.49 -5.62 -1.91
N GLY A 218 0.44 -6.45 -1.79
CA GLY A 218 0.55 -7.90 -1.87
C GLY A 218 1.53 -8.47 -0.84
N GLU A 219 2.49 -9.28 -1.29
CA GLU A 219 3.54 -9.87 -0.43
C GLU A 219 4.50 -8.82 0.14
N ASN A 220 4.49 -7.60 -0.41
CA ASN A 220 5.32 -6.50 0.04
C ASN A 220 4.71 -5.71 1.22
N ALA A 221 3.62 -6.18 1.85
CA ALA A 221 2.99 -5.46 2.96
C ALA A 221 3.90 -5.23 4.18
N ASP A 222 4.94 -6.06 4.35
CA ASP A 222 5.87 -6.01 5.48
C ASP A 222 7.24 -5.33 5.15
N ILE A 223 7.41 -4.76 3.95
CA ILE A 223 8.66 -4.09 3.53
C ILE A 223 8.98 -2.83 4.35
N ALA A 224 7.97 -2.28 5.03
CA ALA A 224 8.01 -0.97 5.65
C ALA A 224 7.38 -0.98 7.05
N ASN A 225 7.72 0.01 7.86
CA ASN A 225 7.10 0.14 9.17
C ASN A 225 5.69 0.77 9.08
N SER A 226 4.93 0.66 10.18
CA SER A 226 3.55 1.17 10.23
C SER A 226 3.44 2.67 9.95
N GLU A 227 4.44 3.46 10.32
CA GLU A 227 4.42 4.91 10.05
C GLU A 227 4.56 5.22 8.56
N ALA A 228 5.43 4.51 7.84
CA ALA A 228 5.56 4.63 6.39
C ALA A 228 4.29 4.21 5.66
N LEU A 229 3.69 3.06 6.03
CA LEU A 229 2.43 2.58 5.44
C LEU A 229 1.32 3.64 5.59
N GLN A 230 1.15 4.16 6.82
CA GLN A 230 0.17 5.21 7.11
C GLN A 230 0.47 6.51 6.36
N PHE A 231 1.73 6.91 6.27
CA PHE A 231 2.14 8.14 5.59
C PHE A 231 1.81 8.08 4.09
N VAL A 232 2.25 7.02 3.38
CA VAL A 232 1.98 6.87 1.94
C VAL A 232 0.48 6.78 1.67
N ALA A 233 -0.24 5.96 2.44
CA ALA A 233 -1.70 5.84 2.30
C ALA A 233 -2.41 7.17 2.55
N SER A 234 -1.95 7.98 3.51
CA SER A 234 -2.53 9.31 3.76
C SER A 234 -2.37 10.25 2.56
N LEU A 235 -1.22 10.24 1.88
CA LEU A 235 -0.99 11.04 0.67
C LEU A 235 -1.85 10.56 -0.51
N ILE A 236 -2.00 9.25 -0.67
CA ILE A 236 -2.91 8.67 -1.68
C ILE A 236 -4.36 9.06 -1.38
N TYR A 237 -4.79 8.97 -0.11
CA TYR A 237 -6.12 9.38 0.33
C TYR A 237 -6.37 10.87 0.11
N GLN A 238 -5.40 11.75 0.41
CA GLN A 238 -5.50 13.18 0.12
C GLN A 238 -5.73 13.44 -1.38
N ASN A 239 -5.04 12.72 -2.26
CA ASN A 239 -5.30 12.83 -3.70
C ASN A 239 -6.69 12.30 -4.06
N ALA A 240 -7.10 11.15 -3.54
CA ALA A 240 -8.43 10.57 -3.78
C ALA A 240 -9.57 11.50 -3.36
N LEU A 241 -9.40 12.25 -2.26
CA LEU A 241 -10.36 13.27 -1.80
C LEU A 241 -10.54 14.43 -2.80
N ASN A 242 -9.48 14.78 -3.53
CA ASN A 242 -9.47 15.89 -4.47
C ASN A 242 -9.85 15.50 -5.91
N ILE A 243 -10.38 14.29 -6.10
CA ILE A 243 -10.92 13.81 -7.37
C ILE A 243 -12.25 13.09 -7.14
N ASN A 244 -13.01 12.84 -8.22
CA ASN A 244 -14.29 12.17 -8.13
C ASN A 244 -14.09 10.64 -7.97
N THR A 245 -13.78 10.24 -6.75
CA THR A 245 -13.71 8.85 -6.29
C THR A 245 -14.76 8.60 -5.20
N GLU A 246 -15.06 7.35 -4.91
CA GLU A 246 -15.83 6.99 -3.72
C GLU A 246 -14.89 6.38 -2.69
N ILE A 247 -14.85 6.94 -1.48
CA ILE A 247 -14.05 6.36 -0.39
C ILE A 247 -14.86 5.20 0.21
N VAL A 248 -14.42 3.98 -0.05
CA VAL A 248 -15.09 2.73 0.37
C VAL A 248 -14.69 2.38 1.80
N GLU A 249 -13.40 2.47 2.10
CA GLU A 249 -12.85 2.18 3.42
C GLU A 249 -11.75 3.16 3.76
N ARG A 250 -11.84 3.75 4.94
CA ARG A 250 -10.77 4.53 5.56
C ARG A 250 -11.01 4.60 7.06
N GLN A 251 -9.93 4.54 7.84
CA GLN A 251 -9.93 4.80 9.28
C GLN A 251 -8.93 5.89 9.65
N SER A 252 -9.20 6.64 10.73
CA SER A 252 -8.27 7.64 11.25
C SER A 252 -7.16 7.00 12.08
N GLN A 253 -6.02 7.69 12.18
CA GLN A 253 -4.88 7.24 12.99
C GLN A 253 -5.13 7.42 14.50
N HIS A 254 -6.24 8.07 14.89
CA HIS A 254 -6.58 8.45 16.27
C HIS A 254 -5.54 9.38 16.95
N LYS A 255 -4.53 9.81 16.20
CA LYS A 255 -3.55 10.82 16.57
C LYS A 255 -3.39 11.73 15.36
N ILE A 256 -3.29 13.03 15.61
CA ILE A 256 -3.06 14.01 14.54
C ILE A 256 -1.61 13.83 14.05
N PRO A 257 -1.39 13.46 12.77
CA PRO A 257 -0.04 13.41 12.22
C PRO A 257 0.53 14.83 12.07
N ASN A 258 1.85 14.94 12.05
CA ASN A 258 2.55 16.23 11.86
C ASN A 258 2.70 16.62 10.38
N TYR A 259 2.33 15.74 9.44
CA TYR A 259 2.51 15.92 8.01
C TYR A 259 1.22 16.29 7.26
N LEU A 260 0.04 16.24 7.90
CA LEU A 260 -1.24 16.58 7.25
C LEU A 260 -2.21 17.28 8.21
N GLU A 261 -3.18 17.99 7.64
CA GLU A 261 -4.31 18.52 8.41
C GLU A 261 -5.16 17.38 9.00
N PRO A 262 -5.71 17.50 10.22
CA PRO A 262 -6.57 16.47 10.81
C PRO A 262 -7.76 16.12 9.92
N GLY A 263 -8.01 14.83 9.72
CA GLY A 263 -9.11 14.29 8.93
C GLY A 263 -8.69 13.82 7.54
N ILE A 264 -7.50 14.23 7.09
CA ILE A 264 -6.94 13.94 5.77
C ILE A 264 -5.94 12.76 5.82
N GLU A 265 -5.78 12.13 6.97
CA GLU A 265 -4.91 10.97 7.13
C GLU A 265 -5.65 9.63 6.98
N ALA A 266 -4.92 8.55 6.74
CA ALA A 266 -5.46 7.18 6.77
C ALA A 266 -4.61 6.29 7.71
N ALA A 267 -5.27 5.36 8.39
CA ALA A 267 -4.62 4.33 9.20
C ALA A 267 -4.55 3.02 8.43
N ILE A 268 -3.37 2.39 8.45
CA ILE A 268 -3.07 1.14 7.76
C ILE A 268 -2.42 0.17 8.74
N THR A 269 -2.77 -1.10 8.63
CA THR A 269 -2.08 -2.21 9.31
C THR A 269 -1.62 -3.21 8.26
N SER A 270 -0.40 -3.74 8.36
CA SER A 270 0.10 -4.73 7.40
C SER A 270 -0.75 -6.01 7.34
N SER A 271 -1.44 -6.36 8.45
CA SER A 271 -2.43 -7.45 8.50
C SER A 271 -3.68 -7.23 7.63
N GLY A 272 -3.96 -5.99 7.19
CA GLY A 272 -5.17 -5.63 6.47
C GLY A 272 -6.39 -5.27 7.34
N ASP A 273 -6.29 -5.30 8.67
CA ASP A 273 -7.40 -4.91 9.58
C ASP A 273 -7.84 -3.46 9.40
N LYS A 274 -6.91 -2.59 8.98
CA LYS A 274 -7.14 -1.23 8.55
C LYS A 274 -6.57 -1.06 7.16
N ASN A 275 -7.41 -0.66 6.22
CA ASN A 275 -7.03 -0.45 4.84
C ASN A 275 -7.53 0.92 4.33
N LEU A 276 -6.98 1.34 3.19
CA LEU A 276 -7.51 2.43 2.39
C LEU A 276 -8.06 1.83 1.10
N GLN A 277 -9.36 2.01 0.88
CA GLN A 277 -10.02 1.58 -0.35
C GLN A 277 -10.84 2.72 -0.95
N PHE A 278 -10.70 2.93 -2.25
CA PHE A 278 -11.53 3.87 -2.99
C PHE A 278 -11.85 3.37 -4.40
N THR A 279 -13.05 3.67 -4.87
CA THR A 279 -13.52 3.30 -6.21
C THR A 279 -13.37 4.48 -7.16
N ASN A 280 -12.80 4.23 -8.33
CA ASN A 280 -12.72 5.20 -9.42
C ASN A 280 -14.13 5.46 -9.98
N ARG A 281 -14.65 6.68 -9.82
CA ARG A 281 -15.96 7.11 -10.38
C ARG A 281 -15.82 7.89 -11.69
N LEU A 282 -14.60 8.06 -12.21
CA LEU A 282 -14.34 8.69 -13.50
C LEU A 282 -14.72 7.75 -14.65
N ALA A 283 -14.96 8.32 -15.83
CA ALA A 283 -15.18 7.56 -17.06
C ALA A 283 -13.88 7.02 -17.68
N THR A 284 -12.72 7.44 -17.15
CA THR A 284 -11.38 7.10 -17.63
C THR A 284 -10.53 6.47 -16.52
N PRO A 285 -9.50 5.68 -16.90
CA PRO A 285 -8.57 5.15 -15.92
C PRO A 285 -7.82 6.27 -15.19
N ILE A 286 -7.52 6.03 -13.91
CA ILE A 286 -6.63 6.86 -13.11
C ILE A 286 -5.27 6.18 -13.07
N LYS A 287 -4.20 6.92 -13.40
CA LYS A 287 -2.83 6.47 -13.16
C LYS A 287 -2.28 7.13 -11.90
N LEU A 288 -1.92 6.32 -10.90
CA LEU A 288 -1.23 6.74 -9.68
C LEU A 288 0.27 6.77 -9.94
N LYS A 289 0.92 7.89 -9.67
CA LYS A 289 2.36 8.05 -9.78
C LYS A 289 2.94 8.49 -8.45
N LEU A 290 3.96 7.77 -7.98
CA LEU A 290 4.63 8.04 -6.72
C LEU A 290 6.12 8.21 -6.97
N SER A 291 6.69 9.33 -6.53
CA SER A 291 8.14 9.55 -6.58
C SER A 291 8.65 10.10 -5.26
N VAL A 292 9.90 9.76 -4.93
CA VAL A 292 10.59 10.29 -3.76
C VAL A 292 11.76 11.14 -4.24
N GLU A 293 11.71 12.43 -3.94
CA GLU A 293 12.72 13.42 -4.32
C GLU A 293 13.05 14.27 -3.10
N GLU A 294 14.34 14.48 -2.80
CA GLU A 294 14.78 15.37 -1.72
C GLU A 294 14.12 15.13 -0.34
N GLN A 295 13.91 13.85 0.03
CA GLN A 295 13.22 13.45 1.28
C GLN A 295 11.73 13.87 1.35
N GLN A 296 11.12 14.14 0.20
CA GLN A 296 9.69 14.36 0.04
C GLN A 296 9.08 13.24 -0.77
N LEU A 297 7.87 12.82 -0.39
CA LEU A 297 7.06 11.93 -1.21
C LEU A 297 6.11 12.80 -2.03
N LYS A 298 6.14 12.59 -3.33
CA LYS A 298 5.25 13.21 -4.31
C LYS A 298 4.28 12.15 -4.81
N ALA A 299 2.98 12.41 -4.64
CA ALA A 299 1.91 11.56 -5.12
C ALA A 299 1.06 12.33 -6.12
N GLU A 300 0.92 11.79 -7.32
CA GLU A 300 0.18 12.38 -8.43
C GLU A 300 -0.85 11.40 -8.97
N MET A 301 -2.00 11.92 -9.41
CA MET A 301 -2.99 11.14 -10.14
C MET A 301 -3.23 11.77 -11.50
N TYR A 302 -3.18 10.94 -12.55
CA TYR A 302 -3.35 11.34 -13.94
C TYR A 302 -4.51 10.63 -14.61
N THR A 303 -5.01 11.24 -15.68
CA THR A 303 -6.08 10.71 -16.54
C THR A 303 -5.91 11.28 -17.96
N THR A 304 -6.69 10.74 -18.90
CA THR A 304 -6.68 11.15 -20.32
C THR A 304 -7.60 12.33 -20.61
N GLN A 305 -8.53 12.65 -19.72
CA GLN A 305 -9.54 13.69 -19.92
C GLN A 305 -9.56 14.69 -18.78
N LYS A 306 -9.94 15.92 -19.08
CA LYS A 306 -10.11 16.95 -18.06
C LYS A 306 -11.35 16.66 -17.21
N GLU A 307 -11.16 16.61 -15.91
CA GLU A 307 -12.21 16.37 -14.93
C GLU A 307 -12.71 17.66 -14.26
N ALA A 308 -13.90 17.58 -13.67
CA ALA A 308 -14.43 18.66 -12.84
C ALA A 308 -13.55 18.88 -11.61
N ALA A 309 -13.40 20.13 -11.19
CA ALA A 309 -12.64 20.45 -9.99
C ALA A 309 -13.41 19.97 -8.76
N VAL A 310 -12.75 19.12 -7.96
CA VAL A 310 -13.24 18.69 -6.65
C VAL A 310 -12.48 19.47 -5.59
N THR A 311 -13.19 19.96 -4.57
CA THR A 311 -12.56 20.68 -3.46
C THR A 311 -12.87 20.01 -2.13
N THR A 312 -11.83 19.88 -1.31
CA THR A 312 -11.92 19.30 0.04
C THR A 312 -11.91 20.42 1.07
N ARG A 313 -12.76 20.29 2.10
CA ARG A 313 -12.86 21.25 3.20
C ARG A 313 -12.92 20.53 4.54
N VAL A 314 -11.95 20.83 5.40
CA VAL A 314 -11.91 20.34 6.78
C VAL A 314 -12.60 21.34 7.70
N VAL A 315 -13.47 20.84 8.58
CA VAL A 315 -14.13 21.62 9.63
C VAL A 315 -13.68 21.12 10.98
N ARG A 316 -13.14 22.02 11.81
CA ARG A 316 -12.87 21.75 13.23
C ARG A 316 -14.15 21.98 14.02
N ASP A 317 -14.88 20.90 14.30
CA ASP A 317 -16.19 20.95 14.94
C ASP A 317 -16.09 21.33 16.43
N GLU A 318 -15.12 20.75 17.14
CA GLU A 318 -14.99 20.91 18.59
C GLU A 318 -13.55 20.67 19.08
N GLU A 319 -13.02 21.58 19.89
CA GLU A 319 -11.80 21.36 20.69
C GLU A 319 -12.16 20.76 22.05
N ILE A 320 -11.52 19.64 22.40
CA ILE A 320 -11.85 18.90 23.61
C ILE A 320 -10.76 19.13 24.65
N LYS A 321 -11.12 19.75 25.77
CA LYS A 321 -10.16 20.08 26.84
C LYS A 321 -9.69 18.81 27.57
N PRO A 322 -8.38 18.68 27.86
CA PRO A 322 -7.88 17.57 28.66
C PRO A 322 -8.32 17.68 30.11
N ARG A 323 -8.56 16.54 30.75
CA ARG A 323 -8.83 16.48 32.20
C ARG A 323 -7.51 16.58 32.97
N THR A 324 -7.56 17.12 34.19
CA THR A 324 -6.41 17.09 35.11
C THR A 324 -6.58 15.96 36.12
N ILE A 325 -5.69 14.98 36.07
CA ILE A 325 -5.62 13.86 37.00
C ILE A 325 -4.60 14.20 38.08
N THR A 326 -5.04 14.26 39.33
CA THR A 326 -4.14 14.44 40.49
C THR A 326 -3.84 13.08 41.10
N ARG A 327 -2.55 12.73 41.19
CA ARG A 327 -2.05 11.55 41.91
C ARG A 327 -1.26 12.03 43.13
N TYR A 328 -1.22 11.23 44.18
CA TYR A 328 -0.48 11.54 45.39
C TYR A 328 0.76 10.65 45.51
N SER A 329 1.88 11.21 45.95
CA SER A 329 3.11 10.47 46.24
C SER A 329 3.76 10.94 47.54
N ASN A 330 4.27 9.98 48.31
CA ASN A 330 5.06 10.24 49.50
C ASN A 330 6.54 10.55 49.18
N GLU A 331 6.96 10.49 47.92
CA GLU A 331 8.34 10.81 47.48
C GLU A 331 8.56 12.32 47.33
N LEU A 332 7.48 13.08 47.18
CA LEU A 332 7.52 14.54 47.08
C LEU A 332 7.56 15.19 48.46
N ALA A 333 8.35 16.26 48.59
CA ALA A 333 8.37 17.08 49.80
C ALA A 333 6.98 17.67 50.07
N ALA A 334 6.64 17.88 51.35
CA ALA A 334 5.32 18.39 51.71
C ALA A 334 4.99 19.70 50.99
N GLY A 335 3.79 19.79 50.41
CA GLY A 335 3.36 20.93 49.59
C GLY A 335 3.90 20.96 48.16
N GLN A 336 4.81 20.07 47.77
CA GLN A 336 5.36 20.02 46.41
C GLN A 336 4.34 19.43 45.42
N VAL A 337 4.30 20.01 44.23
CA VAL A 337 3.55 19.53 43.06
C VAL A 337 4.51 19.35 41.89
N LYS A 338 4.44 18.21 41.21
CA LYS A 338 5.23 17.89 40.02
C LYS A 338 4.28 17.52 38.88
N GLU A 339 4.41 18.20 37.74
CA GLU A 339 3.71 17.77 36.51
C GLU A 339 4.46 16.58 35.91
N VAL A 340 3.75 15.46 35.74
CA VAL A 340 4.32 14.20 35.22
C VAL A 340 3.95 14.01 33.75
N GLN A 341 2.78 14.54 33.35
CA GLN A 341 2.32 14.50 31.97
C GLN A 341 1.63 15.82 31.64
N LYS A 342 2.07 16.46 30.57
CA LYS A 342 1.42 17.65 30.03
C LYS A 342 0.10 17.25 29.38
N GLY A 343 -0.94 18.06 29.59
CA GLY A 343 -2.21 17.86 28.90
C GLY A 343 -2.18 18.38 27.46
N GLU A 344 -2.81 17.65 26.54
CA GLU A 344 -2.99 18.05 25.14
C GLU A 344 -4.47 18.03 24.78
N GLN A 345 -4.89 19.00 23.97
CA GLN A 345 -6.28 19.10 23.55
C GLN A 345 -6.62 18.01 22.53
N GLY A 346 -7.81 17.44 22.67
CA GLY A 346 -8.41 16.60 21.66
C GLY A 346 -9.15 17.45 20.63
N LEU A 347 -9.62 16.81 19.56
CA LEU A 347 -10.27 17.50 18.45
C LEU A 347 -11.33 16.60 17.80
N ARG A 348 -12.48 17.17 17.43
CA ARG A 348 -13.42 16.58 16.48
C ARG A 348 -13.36 17.35 15.18
N VAL A 349 -13.28 16.63 14.07
CA VAL A 349 -13.30 17.22 12.73
C VAL A 349 -14.29 16.50 11.82
N SER A 350 -14.84 17.25 10.87
CA SER A 350 -15.63 16.74 9.76
C SER A 350 -14.96 17.12 8.45
N VAL A 351 -14.81 16.16 7.54
CA VAL A 351 -14.27 16.40 6.19
C VAL A 351 -15.40 16.39 5.19
N TYR A 352 -15.50 17.47 4.43
CA TYR A 352 -16.47 17.63 3.34
C TYR A 352 -15.76 17.69 2.01
N ARG A 353 -16.44 17.22 0.98
CA ARG A 353 -16.01 17.29 -0.41
C ARG A 353 -17.09 17.93 -1.25
N VAL A 354 -16.71 18.82 -2.16
CA VAL A 354 -17.63 19.50 -3.06
C VAL A 354 -17.35 19.04 -4.49
N ILE A 355 -18.34 18.38 -5.10
CA ILE A 355 -18.32 17.90 -6.49
C ILE A 355 -19.47 18.61 -7.22
N ASP A 356 -19.18 19.34 -8.30
CA ASP A 356 -20.18 20.08 -9.08
C ASP A 356 -21.09 21.00 -8.25
N GLY A 357 -20.55 21.57 -7.17
CA GLY A 357 -21.28 22.45 -6.25
C GLY A 357 -22.16 21.73 -5.22
N VAL A 358 -22.20 20.39 -5.23
CA VAL A 358 -22.87 19.57 -4.21
C VAL A 358 -21.86 19.19 -3.14
N GLU A 359 -22.16 19.55 -1.89
CA GLU A 359 -21.34 19.19 -0.73
C GLU A 359 -21.74 17.81 -0.19
N GLU A 360 -20.74 16.95 0.03
CA GLU A 360 -20.83 15.62 0.58
C GLU A 360 -20.00 15.54 1.87
N LEU A 361 -20.56 14.96 2.93
CA LEU A 361 -19.78 14.62 4.13
C LEU A 361 -19.03 13.32 3.86
N VAL A 362 -17.70 13.36 3.93
CA VAL A 362 -16.84 12.19 3.69
C VAL A 362 -16.53 11.45 4.99
N SER A 363 -16.11 12.18 6.04
CA SER A 363 -15.71 11.55 7.30
C SER A 363 -15.96 12.45 8.52
N ARG A 364 -16.02 11.81 9.68
CA ARG A 364 -15.96 12.47 10.99
C ARG A 364 -14.94 11.77 11.86
N ASP A 365 -13.96 12.53 12.33
CA ASP A 365 -12.85 12.00 13.10
C ASP A 365 -12.79 12.57 14.51
N TYR A 366 -12.35 11.73 15.44
CA TYR A 366 -12.19 12.06 16.85
C TYR A 366 -10.76 11.75 17.29
N TYR A 367 -10.08 12.79 17.74
CA TYR A 367 -8.74 12.70 18.33
C TYR A 367 -8.89 12.92 19.84
N PRO A 368 -8.63 11.88 20.68
CA PRO A 368 -8.79 11.99 22.12
C PRO A 368 -7.79 13.00 22.73
N PRO A 369 -8.19 13.77 23.75
CA PRO A 369 -7.25 14.60 24.50
C PRO A 369 -6.29 13.74 25.32
N VAL A 370 -5.07 14.25 25.52
CA VAL A 370 -4.12 13.66 26.48
C VAL A 370 -4.32 14.34 27.83
N ASN A 371 -4.71 13.59 28.85
CA ASN A 371 -4.95 14.16 30.18
C ASN A 371 -3.67 14.70 30.81
N ARG A 372 -3.79 15.82 31.53
CA ARG A 372 -2.71 16.38 32.34
C ARG A 372 -2.59 15.59 33.64
N VAL A 373 -1.39 15.13 34.00
CA VAL A 373 -1.16 14.39 35.26
C VAL A 373 -0.27 15.21 36.19
N LEU A 374 -0.82 15.54 37.36
CA LEU A 374 -0.12 16.21 38.46
C LEU A 374 0.13 15.22 39.59
N LEU A 375 1.38 15.13 40.05
CA LEU A 375 1.76 14.41 41.25
C LEU A 375 1.88 15.41 42.40
N LYS A 376 1.06 15.27 43.43
CA LYS A 376 1.10 16.10 44.65
C LYS A 376 1.71 15.30 45.80
N SER A 377 2.38 16.00 46.71
CA SER A 377 2.83 15.37 47.94
C SER A 377 1.66 14.90 48.79
N SER A 378 1.74 13.67 49.30
CA SER A 378 0.87 13.18 50.37
C SER A 378 1.39 13.56 51.77
N ARG A 379 2.59 14.15 51.88
CA ARG A 379 3.15 14.62 53.16
C ARG A 379 2.50 15.94 53.53
N GLN A 380 1.98 16.03 54.74
CA GLN A 380 1.53 17.30 55.33
C GLN A 380 2.70 18.00 56.00
N LEU A 381 2.80 19.32 55.84
CA LEU A 381 3.66 20.12 56.69
C LEU A 381 3.04 20.10 58.09
N GLN A 382 3.79 19.63 59.09
CA GLN A 382 3.44 19.92 60.47
C GLN A 382 3.55 21.44 60.63
N THR A 383 2.42 22.14 60.68
CA THR A 383 2.39 23.46 61.28
C THR A 383 2.85 23.26 62.72
N GLN A 384 4.08 23.64 63.03
CA GLN A 384 4.39 24.06 64.39
C GLN A 384 3.52 25.27 64.62
N GLN A 385 2.36 25.03 65.23
CA GLN A 385 1.66 26.04 65.99
C GLN A 385 2.71 26.52 66.98
N SER A 386 3.25 27.72 66.77
CA SER A 386 3.91 28.44 67.84
C SER A 386 2.86 28.48 68.94
N ALA A 387 3.07 27.70 70.00
CA ALA A 387 2.44 27.99 71.27
C ALA A 387 3.01 29.35 71.66
N ASP A 388 2.35 30.42 71.21
CA ASP A 388 2.43 31.69 71.89
C ASP A 388 1.69 31.43 73.20
N THR A 389 2.43 30.90 74.17
CA THR A 389 1.98 30.84 75.54
C THR A 389 1.93 32.28 76.00
N ASP A 390 0.78 32.92 75.82
CA ASP A 390 0.45 34.17 76.51
C ASP A 390 0.66 33.90 78.01
N PRO A 391 1.66 34.54 78.66
CA PRO A 391 1.97 34.27 80.05
C PRO A 391 0.86 34.73 81.02
N ASP A 392 -0.20 35.39 80.53
CA ASP A 392 -1.29 35.95 81.34
C ASP A 392 -2.50 35.03 81.53
N LEU A 393 -2.46 33.75 81.11
CA LEU A 393 -3.55 32.78 81.34
C LEU A 393 -3.20 31.64 82.33
N GLN A 394 -2.46 31.96 83.40
CA GLN A 394 -2.45 31.13 84.61
C GLN A 394 -3.43 31.73 85.62
N MET A 395 -4.70 31.33 85.51
CA MET A 395 -5.73 31.67 86.50
C MET A 395 -5.58 30.73 87.71
N ASP A 396 -4.92 31.20 88.76
CA ASP A 396 -5.01 30.64 90.12
C ASP A 396 -6.41 30.97 90.67
N LEU A 397 -7.32 30.00 90.58
CA LEU A 397 -8.72 30.17 90.98
C LEU A 397 -8.94 30.01 92.48
N ASN A 398 -7.96 29.47 93.22
CA ASN A 398 -8.08 29.10 94.62
C ASN A 398 -7.25 30.00 95.58
N GLY A 399 -6.32 30.79 95.03
CA GLY A 399 -5.51 31.78 95.72
C GLY A 399 -4.30 31.22 96.48
N ASP A 400 -3.82 30.03 96.14
CA ASP A 400 -2.67 29.38 96.79
C ASP A 400 -1.30 29.69 96.16
N GLY A 401 -1.29 30.41 95.03
CA GLY A 401 -0.07 30.84 94.34
C GLY A 401 0.56 29.78 93.44
N LEU A 402 -0.15 28.70 93.09
CA LEU A 402 0.24 27.72 92.06
C LEU A 402 -0.81 27.65 90.94
N ALA A 403 -0.39 27.23 89.75
CA ALA A 403 -1.31 27.06 88.63
C ALA A 403 -2.12 25.76 88.79
N ASP A 404 -3.46 25.87 88.82
CA ASP A 404 -4.37 24.73 88.86
C ASP A 404 -4.31 23.96 87.53
N VAL A 405 -3.80 22.72 87.56
CA VAL A 405 -3.78 21.82 86.40
C VAL A 405 -5.04 20.93 86.48
N GLU A 406 -5.97 21.09 85.54
CA GLU A 406 -7.07 20.14 85.39
C GLU A 406 -6.53 18.77 84.94
N SER A 407 -6.61 17.78 85.81
CA SER A 407 -6.40 16.37 85.48
C SER A 407 -7.66 15.80 84.81
N SER A 408 -7.48 15.19 83.65
CA SER A 408 -8.50 14.43 82.92
C SER A 408 -9.12 13.31 83.77
N ASP A 409 -10.41 13.02 83.58
CA ASP A 409 -10.85 11.73 83.03
C ASP A 409 -12.38 11.54 83.00
N GLU A 410 -12.80 10.92 81.89
CA GLU A 410 -13.94 10.00 81.67
C GLU A 410 -15.42 10.45 81.54
N ALA A 411 -16.00 9.87 80.46
CA ALA A 411 -17.34 9.31 80.30
C ALA A 411 -18.53 10.19 79.82
N GLY A 412 -18.89 9.98 78.54
CA GLY A 412 -20.19 9.37 78.22
C GLY A 412 -21.38 10.26 77.81
N ALA A 413 -21.93 9.90 76.63
CA ALA A 413 -23.34 9.98 76.19
C ALA A 413 -23.85 11.20 75.38
N GLY A 414 -24.59 10.82 74.30
CA GLY A 414 -25.40 11.54 73.30
C GLY A 414 -25.85 12.98 73.56
N THR A 415 -26.16 13.78 72.53
CA THR A 415 -27.26 13.53 71.56
C THR A 415 -27.21 14.56 70.42
N LYS A 416 -27.67 14.14 69.23
CA LYS A 416 -28.18 14.85 68.03
C LYS A 416 -28.26 16.39 68.04
N ASP A 417 -27.84 17.00 66.93
CA ASP A 417 -28.75 17.82 66.12
C ASP A 417 -28.40 17.81 64.63
N GLU A 418 -29.44 17.79 63.81
CA GLU A 418 -29.43 17.74 62.34
C GLU A 418 -29.37 19.16 61.77
N THR A 419 -28.62 19.38 60.69
CA THR A 419 -29.13 20.22 59.58
C THR A 419 -28.42 19.90 58.26
N ASN A 420 -29.27 19.61 57.27
CA ASN A 420 -29.03 19.14 55.92
C ASN A 420 -28.00 19.93 55.09
N ASN A 421 -27.20 19.20 54.32
CA ASN A 421 -27.06 19.51 52.90
C ASN A 421 -26.82 18.23 52.08
N GLU A 422 -27.66 18.03 51.07
CA GLU A 422 -27.77 16.83 50.23
C GLU A 422 -26.49 16.60 49.39
N THR A 423 -25.95 15.38 49.41
CA THR A 423 -25.17 14.85 48.27
C THR A 423 -25.38 13.34 48.20
N ILE A 424 -25.67 12.89 46.98
CA ILE A 424 -26.14 11.55 46.62
C ILE A 424 -24.98 10.55 46.74
N ASN A 425 -25.27 9.41 47.38
CA ASN A 425 -24.35 8.31 47.70
C ASN A 425 -23.58 7.75 46.49
N GLU A 426 -22.25 7.69 46.59
CA GLU A 426 -21.44 6.65 45.95
C GLU A 426 -21.52 5.40 46.86
N ALA A 427 -22.09 4.31 46.34
CA ALA A 427 -22.07 3.03 47.04
C ALA A 427 -20.65 2.45 47.00
N GLU A 428 -20.10 2.09 48.16
CA GLU A 428 -18.87 1.29 48.26
C GLU A 428 -19.07 -0.03 47.51
N LEU A 429 -18.32 -0.22 46.41
CA LEU A 429 -18.29 -1.47 45.66
C LEU A 429 -17.36 -2.46 46.36
N GLU A 430 -17.88 -3.62 46.75
CA GLU A 430 -17.04 -4.72 47.23
C GLU A 430 -16.14 -5.22 46.09
N VAL A 431 -14.87 -5.47 46.40
CA VAL A 431 -13.86 -5.97 45.46
C VAL A 431 -13.52 -7.43 45.76
N ASP A 432 -13.29 -8.22 44.71
CA ASP A 432 -12.83 -9.60 44.86
C ASP A 432 -11.36 -9.69 45.32
N GLU A 433 -10.89 -10.91 45.59
CA GLU A 433 -9.52 -11.18 46.07
C GLU A 433 -8.41 -10.72 45.09
N ASN A 434 -8.79 -10.37 43.85
CA ASN A 434 -7.92 -9.89 42.79
C ASN A 434 -8.10 -8.38 42.54
N GLY A 435 -8.94 -7.69 43.33
CA GLY A 435 -9.17 -6.24 43.26
C GLY A 435 -10.18 -5.80 42.19
N ASN A 436 -10.97 -6.71 41.61
CA ASN A 436 -12.03 -6.35 40.67
C ASN A 436 -13.33 -6.02 41.41
N ALA A 437 -14.01 -4.95 40.99
CA ALA A 437 -15.31 -4.58 41.56
C ALA A 437 -16.37 -5.64 41.25
N ILE A 438 -16.99 -6.19 42.28
CA ILE A 438 -18.10 -7.15 42.16
C ILE A 438 -19.37 -6.34 41.89
N LEU A 439 -19.86 -6.42 40.66
CA LEU A 439 -21.08 -5.72 40.24
C LEU A 439 -22.34 -6.51 40.63
N PRO A 440 -23.44 -5.85 41.06
CA PRO A 440 -24.71 -6.52 41.30
C PRO A 440 -25.20 -7.30 40.07
N PRO A 441 -25.80 -8.50 40.22
CA PRO A 441 -26.28 -9.29 39.09
C PRO A 441 -27.32 -8.52 38.26
N GLY A 442 -27.06 -8.35 36.96
CA GLY A 442 -27.92 -7.58 36.06
C GLY A 442 -27.39 -6.18 35.71
N SER A 443 -26.24 -5.78 36.27
CA SER A 443 -25.59 -4.51 35.92
C SER A 443 -24.99 -4.56 34.52
N TYR A 444 -25.11 -3.48 33.75
CA TYR A 444 -24.53 -3.35 32.41
C TYR A 444 -24.03 -1.92 32.15
N TYR A 445 -23.10 -1.76 31.21
CA TYR A 445 -22.64 -0.44 30.78
C TYR A 445 -23.48 0.07 29.60
N ASP A 446 -23.93 1.32 29.67
CA ASP A 446 -24.58 1.96 28.53
C ASP A 446 -23.56 2.34 27.42
N LYS A 447 -24.06 2.78 26.25
CA LYS A 447 -23.21 3.21 25.12
C LYS A 447 -22.35 4.45 25.43
N GLY A 448 -22.61 5.13 26.54
CA GLY A 448 -21.84 6.25 27.06
C GLY A 448 -20.78 5.85 28.09
N GLY A 449 -20.68 4.56 28.44
CA GLY A 449 -19.74 4.04 29.42
C GLY A 449 -20.16 4.23 30.87
N ASN A 450 -21.42 4.57 31.14
CA ASN A 450 -21.95 4.65 32.51
C ASN A 450 -22.40 3.27 32.97
N LEU A 451 -22.04 2.89 34.20
CA LEU A 451 -22.52 1.67 34.82
C LEU A 451 -23.98 1.86 35.26
N ILE A 452 -24.88 1.03 34.73
CA ILE A 452 -26.29 0.97 35.11
C ILE A 452 -26.49 -0.30 35.94
N THR A 453 -26.88 -0.14 37.20
CA THR A 453 -27.26 -1.25 38.08
C THR A 453 -28.79 -1.39 38.11
N PRO A 454 -29.36 -2.61 38.25
CA PRO A 454 -30.80 -2.85 38.30
C PRO A 454 -31.55 -2.12 39.41
#